data_AF-A0A974H875-F1
#
_entry.id   AF-A0A974H875-F1
#
_cell.length_a   1.000
_cell.length_b   1.000
_cell.length_c   1.000
_cell.angle_alpha   90.00
_cell.angle_beta   90.00
_cell.angle_gamma   90.00
#
_symmetry.space_group_name_H-M   'P 1'
#
loop_
_entity.id
_entity.type
_entity.pdbx_description
1 polymer ?
#
loop_
_entity_poly.entity_id
_entity_poly.type
_entity_poly.pdbx_seq_one_letter_code
_entity_poly.pdbx_strand_id
1 'polypeptide(L)'
;MRGYYTCISQYAIYAIVCPCGKIYVGETIQKVKSRISQHRSTINTGNMALPLSKHFKEKGHTAEQLRFTILETVPPLRRGGDRELNLKQREVWWIKKLNSLHPNGLNKDYNLYLFL
;
A
#
# COMPACT_ATOMS: atom_id res chain seq x y z
N MET A 1 -8.15 11.88 -9.59
CA MET A 1 -8.73 10.74 -8.85
C MET A 1 -10.22 10.73 -9.18
N ARG A 2 -10.77 9.66 -9.78
CA ARG A 2 -12.20 9.55 -10.13
C ARG A 2 -12.78 8.32 -9.43
N GLY A 3 -13.67 8.53 -8.46
CA GLY A 3 -14.33 7.47 -7.69
C GLY A 3 -14.56 7.87 -6.23
N TYR A 4 -15.70 7.46 -5.65
CA TYR A 4 -15.95 7.58 -4.22
C TYR A 4 -15.36 6.37 -3.51
N TYR A 5 -14.23 6.56 -2.82
CA TYR A 5 -13.58 5.52 -2.03
C TYR A 5 -13.92 5.68 -0.55
N THR A 6 -14.18 4.57 0.12
CA THR A 6 -14.51 4.56 1.55
C THR A 6 -13.57 3.62 2.29
N CYS A 7 -13.53 3.71 3.61
CA CYS A 7 -12.69 2.83 4.43
C CYS A 7 -13.10 1.35 4.36
N ILE A 8 -14.28 1.03 3.80
CA ILE A 8 -14.78 -0.32 3.60
C ILE A 8 -14.51 -0.86 2.20
N SER A 9 -13.91 -0.08 1.29
CA SER A 9 -13.50 -0.53 -0.04
C SER A 9 -12.55 -1.74 0.05
N GLN A 10 -12.66 -2.64 -0.92
CA GLN A 10 -11.85 -3.86 -1.07
C GLN A 10 -11.22 -3.90 -2.46
N TYR A 11 -10.22 -4.76 -2.66
CA TYR A 11 -9.42 -4.83 -3.90
C TYR A 11 -8.86 -3.44 -4.25
N ALA A 12 -8.19 -2.83 -3.28
CA ALA A 12 -7.76 -1.46 -3.34
C ALA A 12 -6.24 -1.36 -3.35
N ILE A 13 -5.73 -0.43 -4.15
CA ILE A 13 -4.36 0.08 -4.07
C ILE A 13 -4.41 1.36 -3.24
N TYR A 14 -3.55 1.44 -2.24
CA TYR A 14 -3.45 2.59 -1.33
C TYR A 14 -2.00 3.07 -1.24
N ALA A 15 -1.85 4.34 -0.88
CA ALA A 15 -0.57 4.91 -0.48
C ALA A 15 -0.60 5.26 1.01
N ILE A 16 0.51 4.99 1.69
CA ILE A 16 0.84 5.50 3.01
C ILE A 16 1.93 6.54 2.85
N VAL A 17 1.74 7.71 3.45
CA VAL A 17 2.69 8.82 3.42
C VAL A 17 3.32 8.96 4.80
N CYS A 18 4.64 8.82 4.84
CA CYS A 18 5.47 9.10 6.02
C CYS A 18 5.50 10.61 6.29
N PRO A 19 5.60 11.05 7.56
CA PRO A 19 5.87 12.46 7.91
C PRO A 19 7.13 13.01 7.23
N CYS A 20 8.10 12.13 6.97
CA CYS A 20 9.34 12.41 6.26
C CYS A 20 9.19 12.56 4.73
N GLY A 21 7.97 12.54 4.18
CA GLY A 21 7.68 12.69 2.75
C GLY A 21 7.83 11.42 1.91
N LYS A 22 8.38 10.33 2.47
CA LYS A 22 8.46 9.05 1.75
C LYS A 22 7.11 8.36 1.64
N ILE A 23 6.88 7.69 0.50
CA ILE A 23 5.63 7.00 0.18
C ILE A 23 5.85 5.48 0.21
N TYR A 24 4.88 4.76 0.77
CA TYR A 24 4.70 3.33 0.61
C TYR A 24 3.42 3.09 -0.19
N VAL A 25 3.49 2.29 -1.25
CA VAL A 25 2.30 1.81 -1.97
C VAL A 25 2.05 0.37 -1.57
N GLY A 26 0.79 0.02 -1.37
CA GLY A 26 0.40 -1.36 -1.11
C GLY A 26 -0.98 -1.67 -1.67
N GLU A 27 -1.27 -2.95 -1.78
CA GLU A 27 -2.53 -3.49 -2.21
C GLU A 27 -3.24 -4.25 -1.08
N THR A 28 -4.56 -4.41 -1.22
CA THR A 28 -5.34 -5.27 -0.32
C THR A 28 -6.61 -5.79 -0.97
N ILE A 29 -6.90 -7.07 -0.77
CA ILE A 29 -8.20 -7.69 -1.05
C ILE A 29 -9.19 -7.50 0.10
N GLN A 30 -8.70 -7.18 1.29
CA GLN A 30 -9.50 -6.96 2.48
C GLN A 30 -10.05 -5.53 2.49
N LYS A 31 -10.87 -5.19 3.49
CA LYS A 31 -11.32 -3.81 3.71
C LYS A 31 -10.11 -2.94 4.03
N VAL A 32 -10.00 -1.79 3.37
CA VAL A 32 -8.88 -0.84 3.59
C VAL A 32 -8.70 -0.52 5.08
N LYS A 33 -9.79 -0.28 5.84
CA LYS A 33 -9.71 -0.03 7.28
C LYS A 33 -8.97 -1.12 8.06
N SER A 34 -9.20 -2.39 7.72
CA SER A 34 -8.57 -3.54 8.37
C SER A 34 -7.07 -3.58 8.07
N ARG A 35 -6.71 -3.35 6.80
CA ARG A 35 -5.30 -3.30 6.38
C ARG A 35 -4.54 -2.15 7.04
N ILE A 36 -5.12 -0.96 7.09
CA ILE A 36 -4.50 0.20 7.76
C ILE A 36 -4.37 -0.04 9.27
N SER A 37 -5.37 -0.65 9.91
CA SER A 37 -5.27 -1.03 11.33
C SER A 37 -4.13 -2.02 11.58
N GLN A 38 -3.93 -2.99 10.68
CA GLN A 38 -2.83 -3.94 10.77
C GLN A 38 -1.47 -3.23 10.68
N HIS A 39 -1.29 -2.31 9.73
CA HIS A 39 -0.07 -1.49 9.63
C HIS A 39 0.18 -0.66 10.88
N ARG A 40 -0.86 -0.05 11.48
CA ARG A 40 -0.72 0.69 12.74
C ARG A 40 -0.26 -0.21 13.88
N SER A 41 -0.83 -1.41 13.98
CA SER A 41 -0.44 -2.40 14.99
C SER A 41 1.03 -2.86 14.83
N THR A 42 1.47 -3.13 13.61
CA THR A 42 2.85 -3.55 13.36
C THR A 42 3.86 -2.45 13.67
N ILE A 43 3.53 -1.18 13.36
CA ILE A 43 4.34 -0.02 13.75
C ILE A 43 4.40 0.12 15.28
N ASN A 44 3.26 0.04 15.97
CA ASN A 44 3.21 0.19 17.43
C ASN A 44 3.96 -0.93 18.17
N THR A 45 3.94 -2.15 17.65
CA THR A 45 4.73 -3.27 18.18
C THR A 45 6.22 -3.18 17.82
N GLY A 46 6.60 -2.25 16.93
CA GLY A 46 7.99 -2.03 16.54
C GLY A 46 8.61 -3.23 15.81
N ASN A 47 7.82 -3.96 15.02
CA ASN A 47 8.26 -5.13 14.28
C ASN A 47 9.31 -4.73 13.22
N MET A 48 10.54 -5.21 13.37
CA MET A 48 11.67 -4.83 12.52
C MET A 48 11.77 -5.63 11.21
N ALA A 49 11.00 -6.71 11.06
CA ALA A 49 10.99 -7.50 9.84
C ALA A 49 10.30 -6.76 8.68
N LEU A 50 9.30 -5.93 9.00
CA LEU A 50 8.49 -5.22 8.01
C LEU A 50 9.12 -3.85 7.68
N PRO A 51 9.33 -3.53 6.38
CA PRO A 51 9.99 -2.29 5.95
C PRO A 51 9.35 -1.03 6.53
N LEU A 52 8.01 -0.96 6.49
CA LEU A 52 7.27 0.19 6.96
C LEU A 52 7.44 0.41 8.47
N SER A 53 7.27 -0.65 9.25
CA SER A 53 7.43 -0.59 10.72
C SER A 53 8.88 -0.29 11.12
N LYS A 54 9.85 -0.97 10.51
CA LYS A 54 11.28 -0.69 10.69
C LYS A 54 11.59 0.79 10.45
N HIS A 55 11.13 1.34 9.33
CA HIS A 55 11.34 2.74 8.99
C HIS A 55 10.75 3.70 10.02
N PHE A 56 9.50 3.47 10.43
CA PHE A 56 8.83 4.32 11.43
C PHE A 56 9.60 4.30 12.75
N LYS A 57 10.04 3.12 13.20
CA LYS A 57 10.85 2.99 14.43
C LYS A 57 12.19 3.72 14.32
N GLU A 58 12.93 3.51 13.24
CA GLU A 58 14.25 4.13 13.01
C GLU A 58 14.18 5.66 12.90
N LYS A 59 13.06 6.20 12.41
CA LYS A 59 12.85 7.65 12.28
C LYS A 59 12.12 8.26 13.49
N GLY A 60 11.78 7.47 14.51
CA GLY A 60 11.01 7.93 15.66
C GLY A 60 9.59 8.41 15.29
N HIS A 61 9.01 7.88 14.21
CA HIS A 61 7.64 8.16 13.80
C HIS A 61 6.66 7.20 14.47
N THR A 62 5.44 7.68 14.76
CA THR A 62 4.39 6.88 15.39
C THR A 62 3.29 6.50 14.39
N ALA A 63 2.50 5.48 14.73
CA ALA A 63 1.37 5.05 13.89
C ALA A 63 0.26 6.11 13.76
N GLU A 64 0.20 7.09 14.67
CA GLU A 64 -0.76 8.20 14.64
C GLU A 64 -0.42 9.21 13.55
N GLN A 65 0.87 9.35 13.24
CA GLN A 65 1.36 10.23 12.19
C GLN A 65 1.19 9.63 10.79
N LEU A 66 0.78 8.36 10.70
CA LEU A 66 0.50 7.68 9.45
C LEU A 66 -0.70 8.30 8.76
N ARG A 67 -0.47 8.83 7.55
CA ARG A 67 -1.51 9.27 6.63
C ARG A 67 -1.63 8.27 5.49
N PHE A 68 -2.85 8.01 5.04
CA PHE A 68 -3.09 7.14 3.90
C PHE A 68 -4.14 7.71 2.95
N THR A 69 -4.07 7.29 1.70
CA THR A 69 -5.09 7.57 0.68
C THR A 69 -5.32 6.34 -0.17
N ILE A 70 -6.57 6.14 -0.60
CA ILE A 70 -6.89 5.12 -1.61
C ILE A 70 -6.55 5.74 -2.97
N LEU A 71 -5.73 5.03 -3.76
CA LEU A 71 -5.32 5.46 -5.10
C LEU A 71 -6.30 4.95 -6.17
N GLU A 72 -6.70 3.69 -6.03
CA GLU A 72 -7.52 2.98 -7.01
C GLU A 72 -8.18 1.76 -6.36
N THR A 73 -9.35 1.37 -6.87
CA THR A 73 -9.98 0.08 -6.58
C THR A 73 -10.17 -0.69 -7.87
N VAL A 74 -9.77 -1.95 -7.90
CA VAL A 74 -9.98 -2.83 -9.05
C VAL A 74 -11.42 -3.36 -9.00
N PRO A 75 -12.31 -3.01 -9.94
CA PRO A 75 -13.68 -3.48 -9.93
C PRO A 75 -13.76 -5.00 -10.17
N PRO A 76 -14.90 -5.65 -9.83
CA PRO A 76 -15.14 -7.03 -10.22
C PRO A 76 -15.03 -7.20 -11.75
N LEU A 77 -14.40 -8.29 -12.18
CA LEU A 77 -14.28 -8.62 -13.60
C LEU A 77 -15.64 -9.12 -14.12
N ARG A 78 -16.05 -8.63 -15.30
CA ARG A 78 -17.35 -9.00 -15.90
C ARG A 78 -17.30 -10.29 -16.73
N ARG A 79 -16.13 -10.74 -17.18
CA ARG A 79 -15.96 -11.87 -18.12
C ARG A 79 -14.65 -12.62 -17.85
N GLY A 80 -14.63 -13.49 -16.85
CA GLY A 80 -13.45 -14.29 -16.48
C GLY A 80 -12.21 -13.44 -16.12
N GLY A 81 -11.08 -14.10 -15.88
CA GLY A 81 -9.80 -13.48 -15.55
C GLY A 81 -9.47 -13.44 -14.06
N ASP A 82 -8.22 -13.06 -13.76
CA ASP A 82 -7.69 -13.00 -12.40
C ASP A 82 -7.66 -11.56 -11.88
N ARG A 83 -8.61 -11.24 -10.99
CA ARG A 83 -8.72 -9.91 -10.36
C ARG A 83 -7.56 -9.62 -9.42
N GLU A 84 -6.99 -10.65 -8.78
CA GLU A 84 -5.86 -10.49 -7.88
C GLU A 84 -4.59 -10.22 -8.69
N LEU A 85 -4.38 -10.91 -9.81
CA LEU A 85 -3.30 -10.59 -10.74
C LEU A 85 -3.40 -9.14 -11.24
N ASN A 86 -4.61 -8.69 -11.63
CA ASN A 86 -4.83 -7.30 -12.01
C ASN A 86 -4.48 -6.33 -10.87
N LEU A 87 -4.93 -6.62 -9.64
CA LEU A 87 -4.60 -5.84 -8.45
C LEU A 87 -3.08 -5.70 -8.25
N LYS A 88 -2.34 -6.80 -8.35
CA LYS A 88 -0.87 -6.79 -8.22
C LYS A 88 -0.20 -6.01 -9.34
N GLN A 89 -0.63 -6.19 -10.60
CA GLN A 89 -0.11 -5.40 -11.72
C GLN A 89 -0.36 -3.89 -11.54
N ARG A 90 -1.54 -3.50 -11.06
CA ARG A 90 -1.86 -2.08 -10.75
C ARG A 90 -1.01 -1.54 -9.60
N GLU A 91 -0.73 -2.35 -8.58
CA GLU A 91 0.20 -1.97 -7.50
C GLU A 91 1.60 -1.65 -8.07
N VAL A 92 2.17 -2.53 -8.89
CA VAL A 92 3.50 -2.29 -9.52
C VAL A 92 3.49 -1.00 -10.33
N TRP A 93 2.42 -0.76 -11.09
CA TRP A 93 2.28 0.48 -11.85
C TRP A 93 2.28 1.72 -10.94
N TRP A 94 1.58 1.68 -9.81
CA TRP A 94 1.57 2.78 -8.84
C TRP A 94 2.90 2.96 -8.11
N ILE A 95 3.60 1.88 -7.77
CA ILE A 95 4.95 1.94 -7.17
C ILE A 95 5.90 2.70 -8.11
N LYS A 96 5.89 2.35 -9.41
CA LYS A 96 6.69 3.04 -10.43
C LYS A 96 6.25 4.50 -10.59
N LYS A 97 4.94 4.74 -10.69
CA LYS A 97 4.39 6.08 -10.92
C LYS A 97 4.68 7.06 -9.78
N LEU A 98 4.66 6.59 -8.52
CA LEU A 98 4.91 7.42 -7.34
C LEU A 98 6.37 7.39 -6.88
N ASN A 99 7.26 6.72 -7.61
CA ASN A 99 8.67 6.51 -7.24
C ASN A 99 8.83 6.04 -5.79
N SER A 100 8.00 5.07 -5.38
CA SER A 100 7.91 4.64 -3.99
C SER A 100 8.90 3.54 -3.62
N LEU A 101 9.80 3.14 -4.53
CA LEU A 101 10.88 2.21 -4.25
C LEU A 101 11.98 2.86 -3.41
N HIS A 102 12.57 2.08 -2.50
CA HIS A 102 13.77 2.47 -1.77
C HIS A 102 14.93 2.77 -2.76
N PRO A 103 15.71 3.85 -2.56
CA PRO A 103 15.75 4.74 -1.39
C PRO A 103 14.75 5.91 -1.40
N ASN A 104 14.08 6.16 -2.53
CA ASN A 104 13.19 7.32 -2.70
C ASN A 104 11.86 7.16 -1.93
N GLY A 105 11.38 5.93 -1.79
CA GLY A 105 10.22 5.57 -0.97
C GLY A 105 10.48 4.40 -0.02
N LEU A 106 9.41 3.70 0.34
CA LEU A 106 9.37 2.70 1.40
C LEU A 106 9.12 1.26 0.90
N ASN A 107 8.76 1.09 -0.37
CA ASN A 107 8.69 -0.23 -0.99
C ASN A 107 10.11 -0.79 -1.17
N LYS A 108 10.36 -2.03 -0.75
CA LYS A 108 11.67 -2.68 -0.94
C LYS A 108 11.86 -3.14 -2.38
N ASP A 109 10.83 -3.80 -2.92
CA ASP A 109 10.82 -4.43 -4.22
C ASP A 109 9.38 -4.51 -4.76
N TYR A 110 9.26 -4.99 -6.00
CA TYR A 110 8.02 -5.41 -6.61
C TYR A 110 8.27 -6.59 -7.54
N ASN A 111 7.24 -7.40 -7.80
CA ASN A 111 7.37 -8.56 -8.66
C ASN A 111 7.11 -8.21 -10.13
N LEU A 112 8.15 -8.26 -10.99
CA LEU A 112 8.01 -8.03 -12.44
C LEU A 112 7.50 -9.25 -13.22
N TYR A 113 7.59 -10.46 -12.65
CA TYR A 113 7.08 -11.68 -13.30
C TYR A 113 5.57 -11.67 -13.48
N LEU A 114 4.85 -10.73 -12.86
CA LEU A 114 3.42 -10.52 -13.03
C LEU A 114 3.02 -10.06 -14.45
N PHE A 115 3.97 -9.72 -15.32
CA PHE A 115 3.75 -9.23 -16.68
C PHE A 115 4.26 -10.19 -17.78
N LEU A 116 4.72 -11.38 -17.40
CA LEU A 116 5.15 -12.45 -18.30
C LEU A 116 4.05 -13.50 -18.42
#